data_AF-A0A367RZY5-F1
#
_entry.id   AF-A0A367RZY5-F1
#
_cell.length_a   1.000
_cell.length_b   1.000
_cell.length_c   1.000
_cell.angle_alpha   90.00
_cell.angle_beta   90.00
_cell.angle_gamma   90.00
#
_symmetry.space_group_name_H-M   'P 1'
#
loop_
_entity.id
_entity.type
_entity.pdbx_description
1 polymer ?
#
loop_
_entity_poly.entity_id
_entity_poly.type
_entity_poly.pdbx_seq_one_letter_code
_entity_poly.pdbx_strand_id
1 'polypeptide(L)'
;MTLPEAYRSQVQHIQESSKFQLYSGARLAAPFPGYTLITPCAPEESQNSTFYAQLQAYQQELLQLPVKDLIVPVPPASFHLTLADLIWDSAYYHACEKNPEFEQQLRSCCAEIFQQYQQSITRGTNPISWQILGLVVMPRAVGVCLVPQDEHCYEQVIKFRRTIYQNPNLMALGIEQHYHFTAHITLGYFGEVSPDLDRTNLSALLSQLNQQWLLNSPEFLIHRVELRKFDDMTNYYRKPDWPSLDF
;
A
#
# COMPACT_ATOMS: atom_id res chain seq x y z
N MET A 1 12.80 -19.35 6.84
CA MET A 1 12.62 -18.55 8.06
C MET A 1 11.22 -18.82 8.55
N THR A 2 11.04 -19.18 9.83
CA THR A 2 9.67 -19.31 10.38
C THR A 2 9.07 -17.93 10.61
N LEU A 3 7.74 -17.81 10.56
CA LEU A 3 7.05 -16.53 10.78
C LEU A 3 7.41 -15.86 12.13
N PRO A 4 7.55 -16.60 13.25
CA PRO A 4 8.01 -16.02 14.52
C PRO A 4 9.45 -15.49 14.48
N GLU A 5 10.36 -16.16 13.77
CA GLU A 5 11.74 -15.68 13.58
C GLU A 5 11.78 -14.42 12.71
N ALA A 6 10.89 -14.33 11.71
CA ALA A 6 10.77 -13.14 10.87
C ALA A 6 10.37 -11.92 11.72
N TYR A 7 9.35 -12.05 12.58
CA TYR A 7 8.98 -10.95 13.47
C TYR A 7 10.10 -10.56 14.43
N ARG A 8 10.79 -11.53 15.05
CA ARG A 8 11.91 -11.24 15.96
C ARG A 8 12.97 -10.37 15.31
N SER A 9 13.31 -10.66 14.05
CA SER A 9 14.26 -9.86 13.28
C SER A 9 13.69 -8.49 12.89
N GLN A 10 12.48 -8.46 12.33
CA GLN A 10 11.84 -7.23 11.84
C GLN A 10 11.63 -6.20 12.96
N VAL A 11 11.19 -6.63 14.15
CA VAL A 11 10.97 -5.71 15.28
C VAL A 11 12.25 -5.09 15.80
N GLN A 12 13.45 -5.64 15.55
CA GLN A 12 14.71 -4.99 15.95
C GLN A 12 14.98 -3.72 15.15
N HIS A 13 14.40 -3.61 13.96
CA HIS A 13 14.71 -2.56 13.00
C HIS A 13 13.57 -1.56 12.82
N ILE A 14 12.51 -1.64 13.64
CA ILE A 14 11.43 -0.65 13.58
C ILE A 14 11.94 0.72 14.05
N GLN A 15 11.46 1.74 13.37
CA GLN A 15 11.80 3.15 13.49
C GLN A 15 10.50 3.96 13.44
N GLU A 16 10.54 5.11 14.10
CA GLU A 16 9.49 6.12 13.96
C GLU A 16 9.32 6.55 12.49
N SER A 17 8.07 6.67 12.07
CA SER A 17 7.72 7.11 10.73
C SER A 17 7.67 8.62 10.64
N SER A 18 8.43 9.20 9.70
CA SER A 18 8.35 10.63 9.39
C SER A 18 7.01 11.06 8.75
N LYS A 19 6.17 10.09 8.36
CA LYS A 19 4.84 10.34 7.75
C LYS A 19 3.79 10.79 8.77
N PHE A 20 4.07 10.68 10.07
CA PHE A 20 3.22 11.17 11.15
C PHE A 20 4.05 11.90 12.20
N GLN A 21 3.66 13.12 12.53
CA GLN A 21 4.40 13.99 13.45
C GLN A 21 3.56 14.31 14.68
N LEU A 22 4.22 14.43 15.84
CA LEU A 22 3.58 14.84 17.07
C LEU A 22 3.26 16.34 17.02
N TYR A 23 1.98 16.69 17.10
CA TYR A 23 1.51 18.06 17.18
C TYR A 23 0.48 18.18 18.31
N SER A 24 0.77 19.02 19.30
CA SER A 24 -0.12 19.26 20.45
C SER A 24 -0.58 17.98 21.18
N GLY A 25 0.30 16.98 21.29
CA GLY A 25 0.00 15.71 21.97
C GLY A 25 -0.73 14.66 21.13
N ALA A 26 -1.07 14.96 19.87
CA ALA A 26 -1.64 14.00 18.93
C ALA A 26 -0.68 13.79 17.75
N ARG A 27 -0.61 12.56 17.22
CA ARG A 27 0.12 12.30 15.98
C ARG A 27 -0.77 12.60 14.78
N LEU A 28 -0.35 13.56 13.96
CA LEU A 28 -1.04 13.99 12.76
C LEU A 28 -0.23 13.59 11.52
N ALA A 29 -0.93 13.34 10.41
CA ALA A 29 -0.29 13.06 9.15
C ALA A 29 0.57 14.25 8.70
N ALA A 30 1.81 13.97 8.33
CA ALA A 30 2.70 14.97 7.76
C ALA A 30 2.51 15.04 6.25
N PRO A 31 2.74 16.22 5.61
CA PRO A 31 2.73 16.33 4.16
C PRO A 31 3.66 15.29 3.53
N PHE A 32 3.12 14.54 2.58
CA PHE A 32 3.82 13.54 1.79
C PHE A 32 3.12 13.41 0.44
N PRO A 33 3.07 14.47 -0.38
CA PRO A 33 2.23 14.48 -1.57
C PRO A 33 2.81 13.65 -2.70
N GLY A 34 1.97 13.08 -3.55
CA GLY A 34 2.44 12.28 -4.67
C GLY A 34 1.34 11.64 -5.50
N TYR A 35 1.77 10.80 -6.43
CA TYR A 35 0.91 9.97 -7.28
C TYR A 35 1.27 8.49 -7.15
N THR A 36 0.26 7.64 -7.22
CA THR A 36 0.41 6.19 -7.12
C THR A 36 -0.66 5.48 -7.95
N LEU A 37 -0.39 4.22 -8.30
CA LEU A 37 -1.34 3.29 -8.91
C LEU A 37 -1.78 2.28 -7.86
N ILE A 38 -3.03 2.38 -7.44
CA ILE A 38 -3.59 1.60 -6.33
C ILE A 38 -4.91 0.96 -6.75
N THR A 39 -5.32 -0.08 -6.04
CA THR A 39 -6.71 -0.55 -6.09
C THR A 39 -7.65 0.52 -5.52
N PRO A 40 -8.95 0.48 -5.86
CA PRO A 40 -9.93 1.38 -5.25
C PRO A 40 -9.88 1.30 -3.72
N CYS A 41 -9.95 2.47 -3.09
CA CYS A 41 -9.99 2.57 -1.64
C CYS A 41 -11.33 2.03 -1.10
N ALA A 42 -11.33 1.59 0.16
CA ALA A 42 -12.46 0.89 0.77
C ALA A 42 -13.87 1.49 0.54
N PRO A 43 -14.09 2.82 0.60
CA PRO A 43 -15.43 3.40 0.40
C PRO A 43 -15.97 3.26 -1.03
N GLU A 44 -15.09 3.10 -2.01
CA GLU A 44 -15.42 3.05 -3.44
C GLU A 44 -15.35 1.62 -4.01
N GLU A 45 -15.11 0.63 -3.15
CA GLU A 45 -14.84 -0.76 -3.53
C GLU A 45 -15.91 -1.71 -3.00
N SER A 46 -16.75 -2.22 -3.90
CA SER A 46 -17.81 -3.16 -3.54
C SER A 46 -17.33 -4.62 -3.47
N GLN A 47 -16.41 -5.02 -4.34
CA GLN A 47 -15.98 -6.42 -4.47
C GLN A 47 -15.10 -6.85 -3.31
N ASN A 48 -14.29 -5.94 -2.75
CA ASN A 48 -13.45 -6.18 -1.59
C ASN A 48 -14.05 -5.63 -0.27
N SER A 49 -15.34 -5.31 -0.22
CA SER A 49 -15.97 -4.71 0.96
C SER A 49 -15.85 -5.57 2.22
N THR A 50 -16.16 -6.88 2.13
CA THR A 50 -15.98 -7.84 3.24
C THR A 50 -14.52 -7.91 3.67
N PHE A 51 -13.59 -7.90 2.71
CA PHE A 51 -12.17 -7.92 2.98
C PHE A 51 -11.71 -6.68 3.76
N TYR A 52 -12.10 -5.48 3.34
CA TYR A 52 -11.73 -4.25 4.04
C TYR A 52 -12.40 -4.12 5.42
N ALA A 53 -13.64 -4.59 5.57
CA ALA A 53 -14.29 -4.66 6.88
C ALA A 53 -13.50 -5.58 7.85
N GLN A 54 -12.98 -6.69 7.34
CA GLN A 54 -12.11 -7.58 8.08
C GLN A 54 -10.77 -6.92 8.44
N LEU A 55 -10.13 -6.22 7.51
CA LEU A 55 -8.91 -5.47 7.82
C LEU A 55 -9.12 -4.37 8.85
N GLN A 56 -10.29 -3.73 8.85
CA GLN A 56 -10.63 -2.74 9.86
C GLN A 56 -10.74 -3.39 11.24
N ALA A 57 -11.43 -4.53 11.36
CA ALA A 57 -11.49 -5.28 12.61
C ALA A 57 -10.08 -5.69 13.07
N TYR A 58 -9.23 -6.15 12.15
CA TYR A 58 -7.86 -6.54 12.46
C TYR A 58 -7.00 -5.36 12.93
N GLN A 59 -7.14 -4.20 12.30
CA GLN A 59 -6.49 -2.97 12.76
C GLN A 59 -6.94 -2.60 14.19
N GLN A 60 -8.22 -2.76 14.52
CA GLN A 60 -8.68 -2.48 15.89
C GLN A 60 -8.03 -3.40 16.91
N GLU A 61 -7.93 -4.71 16.64
CA GLU A 61 -7.24 -5.64 17.54
C GLU A 61 -5.75 -5.34 17.68
N LEU A 62 -5.09 -4.96 16.58
CA LEU A 62 -3.69 -4.50 16.58
C LEU A 62 -3.49 -3.30 17.52
N LEU A 63 -4.44 -2.35 17.53
CA LEU A 63 -4.40 -1.18 18.40
C LEU A 63 -4.72 -1.48 19.87
N GLN A 64 -5.33 -2.64 20.18
CA GLN A 64 -5.57 -3.09 21.56
C GLN A 64 -4.37 -3.80 22.18
N LEU A 65 -3.30 -4.07 21.41
CA LEU A 65 -2.08 -4.61 21.98
C LEU A 65 -1.54 -3.68 23.08
N PRO A 66 -0.94 -4.21 24.16
CA PRO A 66 -0.44 -3.42 25.29
C PRO A 66 0.89 -2.70 24.96
N VAL A 67 0.94 -2.00 23.82
CA VAL A 67 2.07 -1.22 23.30
C VAL A 67 1.58 0.19 22.99
N LYS A 68 1.43 0.97 24.07
CA LYS A 68 0.82 2.30 24.05
C LYS A 68 1.47 3.22 23.01
N ASP A 69 0.63 3.88 22.20
CA ASP A 69 0.98 4.92 21.22
C ASP A 69 2.04 4.53 20.18
N LEU A 70 2.39 3.23 20.08
CA LEU A 70 3.40 2.73 19.16
C LEU A 70 2.92 2.79 17.70
N ILE A 71 1.62 2.59 17.47
CA ILE A 71 1.04 2.48 16.12
C ILE A 71 0.07 3.65 15.91
N VAL A 72 0.34 4.44 14.87
CA VAL A 72 -0.59 5.44 14.33
C VAL A 72 -1.38 4.78 13.21
N PRO A 73 -2.70 4.53 13.38
CA PRO A 73 -3.49 3.88 12.35
C PRO A 73 -3.71 4.81 11.16
N VAL A 74 -3.73 4.24 9.95
CA VAL A 74 -4.30 4.93 8.79
C VAL A 74 -5.83 4.80 8.83
N PRO A 75 -6.60 5.76 8.29
CA PRO A 75 -8.05 5.62 8.23
C PRO A 75 -8.47 4.38 7.44
N PRO A 76 -9.47 3.60 7.88
CA PRO A 76 -9.98 2.47 7.10
C PRO A 76 -10.43 2.86 5.68
N ALA A 77 -10.92 4.09 5.52
CA ALA A 77 -11.28 4.66 4.23
C ALA A 77 -10.10 4.77 3.25
N SER A 78 -8.85 4.75 3.74
CA SER A 78 -7.65 4.81 2.91
C SER A 78 -7.04 3.44 2.65
N PHE A 79 -7.64 2.33 3.07
CA PHE A 79 -7.12 1.00 2.75
C PHE A 79 -7.12 0.76 1.24
N HIS A 80 -5.97 0.33 0.73
CA HIS A 80 -5.74 0.00 -0.68
C HIS A 80 -4.51 -0.90 -0.80
N LEU A 81 -4.42 -1.64 -1.89
CA LEU A 81 -3.19 -2.28 -2.33
C LEU A 81 -2.48 -1.39 -3.35
N THR A 82 -1.21 -1.08 -3.10
CA THR A 82 -0.35 -0.39 -4.08
C THR A 82 0.18 -1.35 -5.12
N LEU A 83 -0.13 -1.10 -6.39
CA LEU A 83 0.42 -1.85 -7.51
C LEU A 83 1.66 -1.20 -8.09
N ALA A 84 1.76 0.13 -8.08
CA ALA A 84 2.98 0.84 -8.46
C ALA A 84 3.05 2.22 -7.81
N ASP A 85 4.08 2.47 -7.01
CA ASP A 85 4.44 3.83 -6.58
C ASP A 85 5.03 4.59 -7.77
N LEU A 86 4.59 5.82 -8.01
CA LEU A 86 5.07 6.64 -9.12
C LEU A 86 6.04 7.72 -8.62
N ILE A 87 5.55 8.64 -7.81
CA ILE A 87 6.34 9.78 -7.30
C ILE A 87 5.74 10.30 -6.00
N TRP A 88 6.59 10.76 -5.08
CA TRP A 88 6.14 11.28 -3.79
C TRP A 88 7.12 12.28 -3.18
N ASP A 89 6.64 13.03 -2.20
CA ASP A 89 7.38 13.92 -1.31
C ASP A 89 8.31 14.89 -2.08
N SER A 90 9.58 15.01 -1.67
CA SER A 90 10.55 15.91 -2.28
C SER A 90 10.71 15.71 -3.80
N ALA A 91 10.61 14.47 -4.29
CA ALA A 91 10.68 14.20 -5.73
C ALA A 91 9.47 14.79 -6.47
N TYR A 92 8.28 14.68 -5.89
CA TYR A 92 7.06 15.27 -6.45
C TYR A 92 7.15 16.80 -6.52
N TYR A 93 7.58 17.45 -5.43
CA TYR A 93 7.76 18.90 -5.43
C TYR A 93 8.76 19.34 -6.48
N HIS A 94 9.92 18.67 -6.56
CA HIS A 94 10.95 18.98 -7.54
C HIS A 94 10.45 18.84 -8.99
N ALA A 95 9.66 17.79 -9.28
CA ALA A 95 9.09 17.57 -10.60
C ALA A 95 8.11 18.69 -11.00
N CYS A 96 7.24 19.10 -10.07
CA CYS A 96 6.28 20.19 -10.30
C CYS A 96 6.96 21.56 -10.44
N GLU A 97 8.02 21.83 -9.66
CA GLU A 97 8.79 23.07 -9.76
C GLU A 97 9.53 23.18 -11.10
N LYS A 98 10.11 22.08 -11.57
CA LYS A 98 10.86 22.03 -12.82
C LYS A 98 9.96 22.03 -14.06
N ASN A 99 8.78 21.43 -13.95
CA ASN A 99 7.83 21.27 -15.05
C ASN A 99 6.39 21.54 -14.57
N PRO A 100 5.83 22.74 -14.84
CA PRO A 100 4.46 23.07 -14.47
C PRO A 100 3.39 22.16 -15.09
N GLU A 101 3.70 21.47 -16.19
CA GLU A 101 2.79 20.52 -16.85
C GLU A 101 2.97 19.07 -16.37
N PHE A 102 3.86 18.83 -15.39
CA PHE A 102 4.23 17.50 -14.94
C PHE A 102 3.02 16.61 -14.63
N GLU A 103 2.08 17.08 -13.82
CA GLU A 103 0.93 16.26 -13.44
C GLU A 103 0.02 15.94 -14.65
N GLN A 104 -0.09 16.85 -15.61
CA GLN A 104 -0.86 16.59 -16.83
C GLN A 104 -0.17 15.53 -17.69
N GLN A 105 1.14 15.66 -17.89
CA GLN A 105 1.94 14.70 -18.65
C GLN A 105 1.91 13.31 -17.99
N LEU A 106 2.00 13.25 -16.65
CA LEU A 106 1.86 12.01 -15.89
C LEU A 106 0.51 11.34 -16.14
N ARG A 107 -0.60 12.10 -15.99
CA ARG A 107 -1.95 11.58 -16.23
C ARG A 107 -2.12 11.08 -17.66
N SER A 108 -1.69 11.86 -18.66
CA SER A 108 -1.75 11.46 -20.07
C SER A 108 -0.94 10.20 -20.35
N CYS A 109 0.27 10.10 -19.80
CA CYS A 109 1.12 8.93 -19.97
C CYS A 109 0.48 7.68 -19.34
N CYS A 110 -0.05 7.77 -18.13
CA CYS A 110 -0.79 6.67 -17.51
C CYS A 110 -2.02 6.27 -18.35
N ALA A 111 -2.76 7.23 -18.91
CA ALA A 111 -3.90 6.95 -19.79
C ALA A 111 -3.49 6.12 -21.02
N GLU A 112 -2.42 6.53 -21.69
CA GLU A 112 -1.88 5.83 -22.87
C GLU A 112 -1.42 4.42 -22.52
N ILE A 113 -0.70 4.26 -21.40
CA ILE A 113 -0.27 2.94 -20.92
C ILE A 113 -1.47 2.04 -20.63
N PHE A 114 -2.48 2.55 -19.94
CA PHE A 114 -3.67 1.76 -19.62
C PHE A 114 -4.44 1.36 -20.87
N GLN A 115 -4.57 2.27 -21.86
CA GLN A 115 -5.20 1.96 -23.14
C GLN A 115 -4.44 0.85 -23.89
N GLN A 116 -3.11 0.93 -23.96
CA GLN A 116 -2.27 -0.09 -24.60
C GLN A 116 -2.36 -1.43 -23.86
N TYR A 117 -2.31 -1.40 -22.52
CA TYR A 117 -2.39 -2.60 -21.71
C TYR A 117 -3.75 -3.29 -21.88
N GLN A 118 -4.85 -2.53 -21.86
CA GLN A 118 -6.21 -3.03 -22.06
C GLN A 118 -6.38 -3.73 -23.42
N GLN A 119 -5.71 -3.25 -24.47
CA GLN A 119 -5.72 -3.88 -25.79
C GLN A 119 -4.92 -5.19 -25.83
N SER A 120 -3.97 -5.37 -24.90
CA SER A 120 -3.10 -6.55 -24.83
C SER A 120 -3.65 -7.68 -23.95
N ILE A 121 -4.68 -7.41 -23.15
CA ILE A 121 -5.32 -8.39 -22.27
C ILE A 121 -6.61 -8.92 -22.91
N THR A 122 -6.82 -10.23 -22.82
CA THR A 122 -8.07 -10.85 -23.24
C THR A 122 -9.13 -10.57 -22.19
N ARG A 123 -10.21 -9.85 -22.55
CA ARG A 123 -11.33 -9.62 -21.64
C ARG A 123 -11.88 -10.97 -21.13
N GLY A 124 -12.02 -11.09 -19.81
CA GLY A 124 -12.49 -12.32 -19.17
C GLY A 124 -11.40 -13.32 -18.79
N THR A 125 -10.13 -12.89 -18.73
CA THR A 125 -9.10 -13.66 -17.99
C THR A 125 -9.51 -13.81 -16.52
N ASN A 126 -9.04 -14.90 -15.91
CA ASN A 126 -9.34 -15.27 -14.51
C ASN A 126 -9.17 -14.08 -13.54
N PRO A 127 -9.96 -14.02 -12.46
CA PRO A 127 -9.81 -12.99 -11.43
C PRO A 127 -8.36 -12.96 -10.90
N ILE A 128 -7.76 -11.77 -10.80
CA ILE A 128 -6.46 -11.58 -10.14
C ILE A 128 -6.69 -11.63 -8.63
N SER A 129 -6.67 -12.85 -8.12
CA SER A 129 -6.98 -13.13 -6.72
C SER A 129 -5.71 -13.18 -5.86
N TRP A 130 -5.84 -12.61 -4.68
CA TRP A 130 -4.81 -12.55 -3.65
C TRP A 130 -5.41 -12.93 -2.31
N GLN A 131 -4.58 -13.48 -1.42
CA GLN A 131 -4.98 -13.94 -0.10
C GLN A 131 -4.06 -13.36 0.96
N ILE A 132 -4.58 -13.18 2.18
CA ILE A 132 -3.76 -12.74 3.32
C ILE A 132 -2.77 -13.84 3.67
N LEU A 133 -1.48 -13.52 3.59
CA LEU A 133 -0.40 -14.35 4.12
C LEU A 133 -0.23 -14.14 5.63
N GLY A 134 -0.48 -12.91 6.09
CA GLY A 134 -0.36 -12.54 7.50
C GLY A 134 0.07 -11.10 7.70
N LEU A 135 0.28 -10.71 8.95
CA LEU A 135 0.85 -9.44 9.36
C LEU A 135 2.28 -9.31 8.85
N VAL A 136 2.65 -8.13 8.36
CA VAL A 136 4.02 -7.77 7.99
C VAL A 136 4.46 -6.56 8.80
N VAL A 137 5.66 -6.66 9.36
CA VAL A 137 6.35 -5.56 10.02
C VAL A 137 7.42 -5.03 9.07
N MET A 138 7.25 -3.77 8.67
CA MET A 138 8.20 -3.01 7.88
C MET A 138 8.96 -2.04 8.79
N PRO A 139 10.10 -1.48 8.38
CA PRO A 139 10.89 -0.60 9.25
C PRO A 139 10.12 0.58 9.85
N ARG A 140 9.08 1.09 9.17
CA ARG A 140 8.31 2.26 9.65
C ARG A 140 6.80 2.03 9.70
N ALA A 141 6.34 0.82 9.37
CA ALA A 141 4.93 0.54 9.20
C ALA A 141 4.58 -0.91 9.54
N VAL A 142 3.30 -1.13 9.75
CA VAL A 142 2.69 -2.44 9.95
C VAL A 142 1.51 -2.57 9.00
N GLY A 143 1.38 -3.75 8.39
CA GLY A 143 0.34 -4.01 7.41
C GLY A 143 0.00 -5.49 7.33
N VAL A 144 -0.87 -5.85 6.40
CA VAL A 144 -1.08 -7.24 5.98
C VAL A 144 -0.35 -7.49 4.68
N CYS A 145 0.40 -8.59 4.61
CA CYS A 145 1.00 -9.09 3.39
C CYS A 145 -0.01 -9.95 2.64
N LEU A 146 -0.04 -9.79 1.33
CA LEU A 146 -0.84 -10.59 0.43
C LEU A 146 0.05 -11.49 -0.43
N VAL A 147 -0.44 -12.67 -0.74
CA VAL A 147 0.16 -13.58 -1.71
C VAL A 147 -0.82 -13.86 -2.84
N PRO A 148 -0.34 -14.01 -4.08
CA PRO A 148 -1.20 -14.35 -5.20
C PRO A 148 -1.78 -15.75 -4.99
N GLN A 149 -3.01 -15.98 -5.46
CA GLN A 149 -3.64 -17.29 -5.39
C GLN A 149 -2.86 -18.35 -6.18
N ASP A 150 -2.30 -17.95 -7.32
CA ASP A 150 -1.49 -18.79 -8.19
C ASP A 150 -0.43 -17.98 -8.97
N GLU A 151 0.39 -18.68 -9.76
CA GLU A 151 1.41 -18.07 -10.61
C GLU A 151 0.83 -17.11 -11.66
N HIS A 152 -0.39 -17.38 -12.15
CA HIS A 152 -1.04 -16.53 -13.13
C HIS A 152 -1.39 -15.15 -12.54
N CYS A 153 -1.97 -15.13 -11.35
CA CYS A 153 -2.30 -13.90 -10.61
C CYS A 153 -1.03 -13.08 -10.32
N TYR A 154 0.08 -13.75 -10.00
CA TYR A 154 1.38 -13.10 -9.81
C TYR A 154 1.88 -12.45 -11.11
N GLU A 155 1.96 -13.22 -12.19
CA GLU A 155 2.51 -12.77 -13.46
C GLU A 155 1.69 -11.63 -14.08
N GLN A 156 0.37 -11.59 -13.87
CA GLN A 156 -0.45 -10.46 -14.31
C GLN A 156 -0.05 -9.15 -13.62
N VAL A 157 0.16 -9.17 -12.30
CA VAL A 157 0.60 -7.96 -11.57
C VAL A 157 2.02 -7.57 -11.94
N ILE A 158 2.93 -8.54 -12.11
CA ILE A 158 4.30 -8.26 -12.54
C ILE A 158 4.35 -7.71 -13.96
N LYS A 159 3.58 -8.26 -14.90
CA LYS A 159 3.46 -7.74 -16.27
C LYS A 159 2.92 -6.31 -16.28
N PHE A 160 1.89 -6.02 -15.48
CA PHE A 160 1.39 -4.67 -15.30
C PHE A 160 2.50 -3.74 -14.81
N ARG A 161 3.19 -4.08 -13.71
CA ARG A 161 4.30 -3.28 -13.16
C ARG A 161 5.43 -3.05 -14.15
N ARG A 162 5.82 -4.06 -14.93
CA ARG A 162 6.82 -3.91 -16.01
C ARG A 162 6.35 -2.90 -17.05
N THR A 163 5.08 -2.95 -17.44
CA THR A 163 4.51 -2.00 -18.41
C THR A 163 4.60 -0.56 -17.91
N ILE A 164 4.45 -0.34 -16.60
CA ILE A 164 4.59 0.98 -15.98
C ILE A 164 6.07 1.40 -15.93
N TYR A 165 6.90 0.66 -15.23
CA TYR A 165 8.27 1.08 -14.93
C TYR A 165 9.25 0.99 -16.11
N GLN A 166 8.89 0.28 -17.18
CA GLN A 166 9.68 0.22 -18.41
C GLN A 166 9.12 1.11 -19.51
N ASN A 167 8.07 1.91 -19.23
CA ASN A 167 7.55 2.84 -20.20
C ASN A 167 8.51 4.04 -20.35
N PRO A 168 9.03 4.32 -21.56
CA PRO A 168 10.03 5.38 -21.76
C PRO A 168 9.49 6.78 -21.43
N ASN A 169 8.19 7.02 -21.59
CA ASN A 169 7.59 8.32 -21.29
C ASN A 169 7.48 8.54 -19.78
N LEU A 170 7.13 7.52 -18.97
CA LEU A 170 7.17 7.64 -17.51
C LEU A 170 8.61 7.78 -16.99
N MET A 171 9.56 7.04 -17.56
CA MET A 171 10.97 7.18 -17.22
C MET A 171 11.49 8.59 -17.52
N ALA A 172 11.08 9.19 -18.64
CA ALA A 172 11.43 10.57 -18.98
C ALA A 172 10.86 11.61 -17.97
N LEU A 173 9.79 11.27 -17.25
CA LEU A 173 9.24 12.05 -16.15
C LEU A 173 9.98 11.81 -14.81
N GLY A 174 11.00 10.96 -14.78
CA GLY A 174 11.78 10.63 -13.58
C GLY A 174 11.13 9.55 -12.70
N ILE A 175 10.19 8.77 -13.25
CA ILE A 175 9.51 7.70 -12.52
C ILE A 175 10.29 6.40 -12.73
N GLU A 176 10.78 5.83 -11.63
CA GLU A 176 11.59 4.62 -11.62
C GLU A 176 11.09 3.64 -10.56
N GLN A 177 11.38 2.34 -10.76
CA GLN A 177 11.06 1.34 -9.76
C GLN A 177 12.09 1.35 -8.62
N HIS A 178 11.70 1.87 -7.46
CA HIS A 178 12.59 1.90 -6.29
C HIS A 178 12.57 0.62 -5.44
N TYR A 179 11.50 -0.19 -5.54
CA TYR A 179 11.28 -1.32 -4.64
C TYR A 179 10.85 -2.61 -5.37
N HIS A 180 11.25 -3.75 -4.81
CA HIS A 180 10.64 -5.03 -5.16
C HIS A 180 9.16 -5.04 -4.77
N PHE A 181 8.36 -5.85 -5.47
CA PHE A 181 6.95 -5.94 -5.17
C PHE A 181 6.73 -6.84 -3.95
N THR A 182 6.22 -6.24 -2.88
CA THR A 182 5.65 -6.95 -1.74
C THR A 182 4.23 -6.46 -1.62
N ALA A 183 3.26 -7.26 -2.05
CA ALA A 183 1.87 -6.87 -1.99
C ALA A 183 1.45 -6.75 -0.51
N HIS A 184 1.03 -5.57 -0.12
CA HIS A 184 0.59 -5.34 1.25
C HIS A 184 -0.43 -4.21 1.31
N ILE A 185 -1.24 -4.23 2.36
CA ILE A 185 -2.15 -3.15 2.73
C ILE A 185 -1.70 -2.62 4.08
N THR A 186 -1.36 -1.34 4.13
CA THR A 186 -0.86 -0.70 5.35
C THR A 186 -2.01 -0.51 6.35
N LEU A 187 -1.80 -0.95 7.58
CA LEU A 187 -2.74 -0.75 8.70
C LEU A 187 -2.32 0.42 9.58
N GLY A 188 -1.02 0.71 9.67
CA GLY A 188 -0.54 1.83 10.46
C GLY A 188 0.95 2.06 10.31
N TYR A 189 1.40 3.19 10.83
CA TYR A 189 2.80 3.57 10.88
C TYR A 189 3.29 3.59 12.31
N PHE A 190 4.58 3.31 12.51
CA PHE A 190 5.15 3.42 13.84
C PHE A 190 5.26 4.89 14.25
N GLY A 191 4.66 5.21 15.39
CA GLY A 191 4.79 6.49 16.08
C GLY A 191 6.10 6.53 16.84
N GLU A 192 6.04 6.87 18.12
CA GLU A 192 7.25 6.94 18.94
C GLU A 192 7.74 5.52 19.23
N VAL A 193 8.96 5.21 18.82
CA VAL A 193 9.61 3.94 19.15
C VAL A 193 10.56 4.20 20.31
N SER A 194 10.08 3.97 21.54
CA SER A 194 10.90 4.11 22.74
C SER A 194 12.17 3.24 22.66
N PRO A 195 13.34 3.75 23.08
CA PRO A 195 14.53 2.93 23.25
C PRO A 195 14.32 1.74 24.20
N ASP A 196 13.43 1.89 25.18
CA ASP A 196 13.11 0.87 26.20
C ASP A 196 11.97 -0.08 25.78
N LEU A 197 11.52 0.00 24.52
CA LEU A 197 10.48 -0.89 24.00
C LEU A 197 10.92 -2.36 24.15
N ASP A 198 10.13 -3.17 24.84
CA ASP A 198 10.32 -4.61 24.90
C ASP A 198 10.00 -5.25 23.54
N ARG A 199 11.00 -5.28 22.66
CA ARG A 199 10.89 -5.83 21.31
C ARG A 199 10.64 -7.33 21.32
N THR A 200 11.10 -8.05 22.36
CA THR A 200 10.85 -9.50 22.48
C THR A 200 9.36 -9.75 22.73
N ASN A 201 8.77 -9.03 23.68
CA ASN A 201 7.35 -9.10 23.95
C ASN A 201 6.51 -8.62 22.75
N LEU A 202 6.88 -7.50 22.10
CA LEU A 202 6.21 -7.04 20.89
C LEU A 202 6.20 -8.11 19.80
N SER A 203 7.33 -8.76 19.54
CA SER A 203 7.40 -9.86 18.57
C SER A 203 6.46 -11.02 18.92
N ALA A 204 6.32 -11.35 20.21
CA ALA A 204 5.43 -12.42 20.67
C ALA A 204 3.96 -12.04 20.48
N LEU A 205 3.60 -10.81 20.85
CA LEU A 205 2.24 -10.26 20.68
C LEU A 205 1.82 -10.24 19.21
N LEU A 206 2.69 -9.76 18.31
CA LEU A 206 2.42 -9.73 16.88
C LEU A 206 2.30 -11.14 16.28
N SER A 207 3.15 -12.07 16.73
CA SER A 207 3.08 -13.47 16.31
C SER A 207 1.76 -14.13 16.75
N GLN A 208 1.31 -13.85 17.97
CA GLN A 208 0.04 -14.38 18.49
C GLN A 208 -1.15 -13.80 17.74
N LEU A 209 -1.18 -12.48 17.55
CA LEU A 209 -2.22 -11.79 16.79
C LEU A 209 -2.31 -12.33 15.36
N ASN A 210 -1.17 -12.52 14.69
CA ASN A 210 -1.14 -13.08 13.35
C ASN A 210 -1.73 -14.51 13.29
N GLN A 211 -1.43 -15.36 14.27
CA GLN A 211 -1.96 -16.74 14.29
C GLN A 211 -3.48 -16.81 14.42
N GLN A 212 -4.09 -15.85 15.12
CA GLN A 212 -5.55 -15.79 15.30
C GLN A 212 -6.29 -15.53 13.97
N TRP A 213 -5.68 -14.77 13.07
CA TRP A 213 -6.34 -14.26 11.85
C TRP A 213 -6.06 -15.07 10.58
N LEU A 214 -5.13 -16.02 10.62
CA LEU A 214 -4.78 -16.86 9.47
C LEU A 214 -5.90 -17.83 9.04
N LEU A 215 -6.93 -18.03 9.87
CA LEU A 215 -8.04 -18.93 9.56
C LEU A 215 -9.22 -18.11 9.00
N ASN A 216 -9.68 -18.45 7.79
CA ASN A 216 -10.87 -17.89 7.12
C ASN A 216 -10.79 -16.40 6.68
N SER A 217 -9.63 -15.95 6.20
CA SER A 217 -9.55 -14.62 5.58
C SER A 217 -10.22 -14.61 4.19
N PRO A 218 -11.02 -13.58 3.86
CA PRO A 218 -11.63 -13.42 2.54
C PRO A 218 -10.55 -13.19 1.50
N GLU A 219 -10.90 -13.54 0.28
CA GLU A 219 -10.09 -13.26 -0.90
C GLU A 219 -10.06 -11.75 -1.18
N PHE A 220 -8.94 -11.26 -1.71
CA PHE A 220 -8.77 -9.92 -2.22
C PHE A 220 -8.66 -9.95 -3.74
N LEU A 221 -9.54 -9.24 -4.42
CA LEU A 221 -9.60 -9.22 -5.87
C LEU A 221 -9.03 -7.91 -6.43
N ILE A 222 -8.02 -8.03 -7.29
CA ILE A 222 -7.49 -6.92 -8.09
C ILE A 222 -8.24 -6.90 -9.43
N HIS A 223 -9.42 -6.27 -9.45
CA HIS A 223 -10.20 -6.11 -10.68
C HIS A 223 -9.97 -4.75 -11.36
N ARG A 224 -9.51 -3.75 -10.61
CA ARG A 224 -9.28 -2.39 -11.09
C ARG A 224 -8.05 -1.77 -10.46
N VAL A 225 -7.32 -0.98 -11.25
CA VAL A 225 -6.24 -0.09 -10.79
C VAL A 225 -6.52 1.33 -11.23
N GLU A 226 -6.19 2.28 -10.37
CA GLU A 226 -6.51 3.69 -10.57
C GLU A 226 -5.29 4.56 -10.30
N LEU A 227 -5.11 5.58 -11.13
CA LEU A 227 -4.20 6.67 -10.81
C LEU A 227 -4.82 7.55 -9.74
N ARG A 228 -4.16 7.64 -8.58
CA ARG A 228 -4.62 8.45 -7.45
C ARG A 228 -3.52 9.42 -7.02
N LYS A 229 -3.96 10.58 -6.53
CA LYS A 229 -3.13 11.58 -5.88
C LYS A 229 -3.37 11.49 -4.38
N PHE A 230 -2.34 11.75 -3.61
CA PHE A 230 -2.41 11.85 -2.16
C PHE A 230 -1.59 13.05 -1.72
N ASP A 231 -1.99 13.69 -0.62
CA ASP A 231 -1.25 14.79 0.00
C ASP A 231 -0.50 14.33 1.26
N ASP A 232 -0.97 13.23 1.85
CA ASP A 232 -0.41 12.50 2.98
C ASP A 232 -0.85 11.02 2.91
N MET A 233 -0.67 10.24 3.98
CA MET A 233 -1.00 8.80 4.00
C MET A 233 -2.44 8.48 4.42
N THR A 234 -3.31 9.47 4.51
CA THR A 234 -4.68 9.33 5.05
C THR A 234 -5.76 9.44 4.00
N ASN A 235 -5.46 9.94 2.79
CA ASN A 235 -6.45 10.09 1.74
C ASN A 235 -5.84 9.97 0.34
N TYR A 236 -6.56 9.28 -0.56
CA TYR A 236 -6.16 9.03 -1.94
C TYR A 236 -7.32 9.39 -2.87
N TYR A 237 -7.24 10.57 -3.47
CA TYR A 237 -8.31 11.12 -4.29
C TYR A 237 -8.02 10.97 -5.78
N ARG A 238 -9.11 10.96 -6.56
CA ARG A 238 -9.07 10.99 -8.03
C ARG A 238 -10.18 11.89 -8.57
N LYS A 239 -10.06 12.26 -9.85
CA LYS A 239 -11.16 12.86 -10.61
C LYS A 239 -11.76 11.83 -11.59
N PRO A 240 -13.01 11.99 -12.04
CA PRO A 240 -13.67 11.04 -12.94
C PRO A 240 -12.92 10.78 -14.26
N ASP A 241 -12.22 11.78 -14.77
CA ASP A 241 -11.43 11.74 -16.01
C ASP A 241 -10.03 11.14 -15.82
N TRP A 242 -9.63 10.82 -14.58
CA TRP A 242 -8.30 10.27 -14.34
C TRP A 242 -8.21 8.80 -14.76
N PRO A 243 -7.03 8.36 -15.25
CA PRO A 243 -6.83 7.00 -15.74
C PRO A 243 -7.22 5.92 -14.74
N SER A 244 -7.95 4.92 -15.23
CA SER A 244 -8.18 3.64 -14.56
C SER A 244 -8.11 2.52 -15.58
N LEU A 245 -7.73 1.33 -15.11
CA LEU A 245 -7.65 0.11 -15.91
C LEU A 245 -8.43 -0.98 -15.19
N ASP A 246 -9.32 -1.64 -15.92
CA ASP A 246 -10.03 -2.83 -15.45
C ASP A 246 -9.36 -4.07 -16.07
N PHE A 247 -9.04 -5.06 -15.25
CA PHE A 247 -8.34 -6.29 -15.65
C PHE A 247 -9.27 -7.31 -16.31
#